data_AF-A0A813R661-F1
#
_entry.id   AF-A0A813R661-F1
#
_cell.length_a   1.000
_cell.length_b   1.000
_cell.length_c   1.000
_cell.angle_alpha   90.00
_cell.angle_beta   90.00
_cell.angle_gamma   90.00
#
_symmetry.space_group_name_H-M   'P 1'
#
loop_
_entity.id
_entity.type
_entity.pdbx_description
1 polymer ?
#
loop_
_entity_poly.entity_id
_entity_poly.type
_entity_poly.pdbx_seq_one_letter_code
_entity_poly.pdbx_strand_id
1 'polypeptide(L)'
;MFWFCIVAILVMSNILYQTLADDGCRYTTQYKPSDGCQPKNASNITVYPCKNNATCIPHEFNHTCHCVHGFQGEMCEQKISFCELQQLGNDSFLNAPCLNDGQCISDNSSMGYHCNCTIYFTGQNCSIPIPYCDIVPFVCQNNGTCVSKTDDYGFNCTCLAWYEGDRCELASK
;
A
#
# COMPACT_ATOMS: atom_id res chain seq x y z
N MET A 1 -38.98 22.85 48.59
CA MET A 1 -39.52 21.61 49.18
C MET A 1 -39.53 20.58 48.06
N PHE A 2 -38.41 19.95 47.69
CA PHE A 2 -37.87 18.73 48.29
C PHE A 2 -38.96 17.70 48.64
N TRP A 3 -39.15 16.66 47.81
CA TRP A 3 -38.82 15.27 48.18
C TRP A 3 -38.83 14.33 46.95
N PHE A 4 -37.62 13.91 46.57
CA PHE A 4 -37.12 12.76 45.79
C PHE A 4 -38.08 11.77 45.09
N CYS A 5 -37.90 11.63 43.77
CA CYS A 5 -38.00 10.34 43.08
C CYS A 5 -36.92 9.40 43.63
N ILE A 6 -37.33 8.37 44.37
CA ILE A 6 -36.42 7.38 44.94
C ILE A 6 -35.98 6.45 43.81
N VAL A 7 -34.67 6.49 43.56
CA VAL A 7 -33.93 5.52 42.75
C VAL A 7 -33.86 4.21 43.54
N ALA A 8 -34.35 3.12 42.95
CA ALA A 8 -33.99 1.77 43.37
C ALA A 8 -33.12 1.15 42.26
N ILE A 9 -31.81 1.22 42.46
CA ILE A 9 -30.83 0.36 41.79
C ILE A 9 -30.47 -0.74 42.80
N LEU A 10 -30.11 -1.92 42.26
CA LEU A 10 -29.45 -3.10 42.87
C LEU A 10 -30.40 -4.29 43.11
N VAL A 11 -30.17 -5.51 42.60
CA VAL A 11 -29.19 -6.07 41.67
C VAL A 11 -29.85 -7.32 41.07
N MET A 12 -29.36 -7.69 39.90
CA MET A 12 -29.29 -9.02 39.30
C MET A 12 -30.28 -9.29 38.18
N SER A 13 -29.64 -9.49 37.02
CA SER A 13 -30.07 -10.32 35.91
C SER A 13 -31.32 -9.86 35.18
N ASN A 14 -31.03 -9.19 34.06
CA ASN A 14 -31.67 -9.38 32.77
C ASN A 14 -33.20 -9.30 32.73
N ILE A 15 -33.66 -8.29 31.96
CA ILE A 15 -34.93 -8.21 31.22
C ILE A 15 -35.89 -7.13 31.74
N LEU A 16 -36.22 -6.24 30.80
CA LEU A 16 -37.32 -5.26 30.73
C LEU A 16 -37.50 -4.27 31.89
N TYR A 17 -37.35 -2.98 31.59
CA TYR A 17 -38.38 -2.00 32.00
C TYR A 17 -38.62 -0.97 30.88
N GLN A 18 -39.84 -1.04 30.32
CA GLN A 18 -40.55 0.10 29.75
C GLN A 18 -40.92 1.07 30.88
N THR A 19 -40.83 2.38 30.65
CA THR A 19 -41.88 3.32 31.08
C THR A 19 -41.88 4.60 30.22
N LEU A 20 -43.03 4.80 29.55
CA LEU A 20 -43.81 6.02 29.35
C LEU A 20 -43.10 7.29 28.87
N ALA A 21 -43.40 7.66 27.61
CA ALA A 21 -43.27 9.00 27.09
C ALA A 21 -44.66 9.67 27.13
N ASP A 22 -44.79 10.73 27.93
CA ASP A 22 -45.67 11.85 27.61
C ASP A 22 -44.76 13.09 27.47
N ASP A 23 -44.95 13.78 26.35
CA ASP A 23 -44.37 15.04 25.92
C ASP A 23 -42.84 15.14 25.71
N GLY A 24 -42.43 14.85 24.47
CA GLY A 24 -41.49 15.74 23.78
C GLY A 24 -39.99 15.47 23.91
N CYS A 25 -39.53 14.21 23.92
CA CYS A 25 -38.14 13.88 23.63
C CYS A 25 -38.04 12.78 22.57
N ARG A 26 -37.40 13.11 21.45
CA ARG A 26 -37.08 12.21 20.33
C ARG A 26 -36.41 10.94 20.86
N TYR A 27 -36.83 9.79 20.32
CA TYR A 27 -36.15 8.50 20.45
C TYR A 27 -34.65 8.65 20.16
N THR A 28 -33.80 8.60 21.19
CA THR A 28 -32.36 8.35 21.04
C THR A 28 -32.12 6.84 21.07
N THR A 29 -32.66 6.13 20.09
CA THR A 29 -32.25 4.76 19.77
C THR A 29 -32.09 4.63 18.26
N GLN A 30 -30.95 5.08 17.75
CA GLN A 30 -30.49 4.73 16.40
C GLN A 30 -29.12 4.05 16.38
N TYR A 31 -28.63 3.56 17.52
CA TYR A 31 -27.54 2.60 17.54
C TYR A 31 -28.05 1.28 18.08
N LYS A 32 -28.52 0.42 17.17
CA LYS A 32 -28.54 -1.01 17.44
C LYS A 32 -27.09 -1.50 17.29
N PRO A 33 -26.51 -2.14 18.32
CA PRO A 33 -25.17 -2.74 18.26
C PRO A 33 -24.97 -3.77 17.13
N SER A 34 -26.06 -4.28 16.54
CA SER A 34 -26.09 -5.43 15.62
C SER A 34 -25.80 -5.15 14.15
N ASP A 35 -25.63 -3.90 13.72
CA ASP A 35 -25.86 -3.54 12.32
C ASP A 35 -24.60 -3.59 11.43
N GLY A 36 -23.51 -4.22 11.89
CA GLY A 36 -22.17 -4.29 11.27
C GLY A 36 -22.11 -4.05 9.75
N CYS A 37 -22.75 -4.91 8.94
CA CYS A 37 -22.76 -4.79 7.47
C CYS A 37 -24.17 -4.57 6.88
N GLN A 38 -25.14 -4.23 7.74
CA GLN A 38 -26.51 -4.04 7.30
C GLN A 38 -26.65 -2.67 6.61
N PRO A 39 -27.46 -2.57 5.55
CA PRO A 39 -27.66 -1.30 4.89
C PRO A 39 -28.39 -0.33 5.82
N LYS A 40 -27.79 0.84 6.09
CA LYS A 40 -28.44 1.86 6.93
C LYS A 40 -29.51 2.57 6.11
N ASN A 41 -30.76 2.56 6.59
CA ASN A 41 -31.86 3.30 5.98
C ASN A 41 -32.03 4.66 6.67
N ALA A 42 -31.24 5.63 6.24
CA ALA A 42 -31.51 7.03 6.54
C ALA A 42 -32.42 7.55 5.42
N SER A 43 -33.74 7.57 5.67
CA SER A 43 -34.72 8.21 4.79
C SER A 43 -34.63 7.74 3.31
N ASN A 44 -35.02 6.49 3.04
CA ASN A 44 -35.10 5.90 1.69
C ASN A 44 -33.79 5.80 0.90
N ILE A 45 -32.63 6.01 1.53
CA ILE A 45 -31.32 5.73 0.92
C ILE A 45 -30.69 4.55 1.67
N THR A 46 -30.57 3.43 0.96
CA THR A 46 -29.88 2.23 1.41
C THR A 46 -28.36 2.46 1.34
N VAL A 47 -27.71 2.81 2.45
CA VAL A 47 -26.25 3.03 2.48
C VAL A 47 -25.55 1.73 2.90
N TYR A 48 -24.88 1.07 1.95
CA TYR A 48 -23.93 0.00 2.28
C TYR A 48 -22.62 0.65 2.80
N PRO A 49 -22.07 0.17 3.93
CA PRO A 49 -20.93 0.80 4.60
C PRO A 49 -19.66 0.78 3.77
N CYS A 50 -19.30 -0.35 3.16
CA CYS A 50 -18.12 -0.46 2.32
C CYS A 50 -18.41 -0.07 0.84
N LYS A 51 -17.56 0.74 0.23
CA LYS A 51 -17.67 1.18 -1.17
C LYS A 51 -16.85 0.27 -2.09
N ASN A 52 -16.95 0.53 -3.40
CA ASN A 52 -16.06 -0.03 -4.43
C ASN A 52 -15.90 -1.55 -4.38
N ASN A 53 -17.01 -2.26 -4.14
CA ASN A 53 -17.04 -3.74 -4.10
C ASN A 53 -16.18 -4.37 -2.99
N ALA A 54 -15.85 -3.60 -1.95
CA ALA A 54 -15.13 -4.08 -0.77
C ALA A 54 -15.97 -5.05 0.07
N THR A 55 -15.29 -5.99 0.73
CA THR A 55 -15.93 -6.99 1.60
C THR A 55 -16.16 -6.38 2.97
N CYS A 56 -17.40 -6.36 3.44
CA CYS A 56 -17.74 -5.92 4.79
C CYS A 56 -17.67 -7.10 5.77
N ILE A 57 -16.93 -6.92 6.87
CA ILE A 57 -16.82 -7.89 7.95
C ILE A 57 -17.50 -7.28 9.20
N PRO A 58 -18.61 -7.87 9.68
CA PRO A 58 -19.31 -7.36 10.85
C PRO A 58 -18.60 -7.77 12.16
N HIS A 59 -18.65 -6.90 13.17
CA HIS A 59 -18.22 -7.17 14.55
C HIS A 59 -19.35 -6.79 15.53
N GLU A 60 -19.12 -7.03 16.84
CA GLU A 60 -20.14 -6.87 17.89
C GLU A 60 -20.69 -5.43 18.03
N PHE A 61 -19.89 -4.41 17.67
CA PHE A 61 -20.27 -3.00 17.79
C PHE A 61 -19.84 -2.13 16.58
N ASN A 62 -19.16 -2.71 15.60
CA ASN A 62 -18.65 -1.99 14.42
C ASN A 62 -18.51 -2.94 13.21
N HIS A 63 -17.81 -2.48 12.18
CA HIS A 63 -17.46 -3.27 11.00
C HIS A 63 -16.06 -2.90 10.53
N THR A 64 -15.47 -3.81 9.76
CA THR A 64 -14.22 -3.58 9.05
C THR A 64 -14.46 -3.80 7.56
N CYS A 65 -14.00 -2.88 6.72
CA CYS A 65 -14.02 -3.05 5.27
C CYS A 65 -12.69 -3.62 4.79
N HIS A 66 -12.72 -4.79 4.17
CA HIS A 66 -11.60 -5.34 3.40
C HIS A 66 -11.67 -4.79 1.98
N CYS A 67 -10.83 -3.80 1.70
CA CYS A 67 -10.79 -3.15 0.40
C CYS A 67 -10.27 -4.09 -0.68
N VAL A 68 -10.85 -3.98 -1.88
CA VAL A 68 -10.27 -4.59 -3.07
C VAL A 68 -9.02 -3.81 -3.50
N HIS A 69 -8.14 -4.45 -4.28
CA HIS A 69 -6.94 -3.80 -4.81
C HIS A 69 -7.27 -2.46 -5.51
N GLY A 70 -6.47 -1.43 -5.22
CA GLY A 70 -6.68 -0.09 -5.78
C GLY A 70 -7.64 0.79 -4.99
N PHE A 71 -8.11 0.36 -3.81
CA PHE A 71 -8.89 1.20 -2.89
C PHE A 71 -8.37 1.16 -1.46
N GLN A 72 -8.58 2.26 -0.73
CA GLN A 72 -8.25 2.42 0.69
C GLN A 72 -9.28 3.34 1.39
N GLY A 73 -9.07 3.57 2.69
CA GLY A 73 -9.98 4.32 3.55
C GLY A 73 -10.87 3.39 4.39
N GLU A 74 -11.49 3.93 5.43
CA GLU A 74 -12.32 3.17 6.38
C GLU A 74 -13.50 2.48 5.67
N MET A 75 -14.04 3.11 4.62
CA MET A 75 -15.11 2.59 3.80
C MET A 75 -14.64 2.17 2.41
N CYS A 76 -13.32 2.06 2.16
CA CYS A 76 -12.75 1.79 0.84
C CYS A 76 -13.19 2.79 -0.25
N GLU A 77 -13.48 4.02 0.13
CA GLU A 77 -14.02 5.07 -0.72
C GLU A 77 -12.95 5.80 -1.54
N GLN A 78 -11.68 5.70 -1.12
CA GLN A 78 -10.56 6.39 -1.74
C GLN A 78 -9.90 5.46 -2.76
N LYS A 79 -9.76 5.94 -3.99
CA LYS A 79 -8.94 5.24 -5.00
C LYS A 79 -7.47 5.47 -4.67
N ILE A 80 -6.68 4.41 -4.69
CA ILE A 80 -5.23 4.47 -4.53
C ILE A 80 -4.57 4.13 -5.86
N SER A 81 -3.54 4.90 -6.23
CA SER A 81 -2.72 4.64 -7.41
C SER A 81 -1.75 3.48 -7.17
N PHE A 82 -1.24 2.91 -8.26
CA PHE A 82 -0.23 1.84 -8.18
C PHE A 82 1.01 2.28 -7.39
N CYS A 83 1.44 3.54 -7.52
CA CYS A 83 2.60 4.06 -6.81
C CYS A 83 2.37 4.26 -5.31
N GLU A 84 1.16 4.61 -4.90
CA GLU A 84 0.83 4.70 -3.48
C GLU A 84 0.77 3.31 -2.83
N LEU A 85 0.44 2.24 -3.59
CA LEU A 85 0.53 0.86 -3.09
C LEU A 85 1.97 0.47 -2.70
N GLN A 86 3.00 1.07 -3.33
CA GLN A 86 4.41 0.84 -2.98
C GLN A 86 4.72 1.21 -1.52
N GLN A 87 3.96 2.15 -0.93
CA GLN A 87 4.22 2.69 0.41
C GLN A 87 3.37 2.04 1.52
N LEU A 88 2.37 1.22 1.17
CA LEU A 88 1.46 0.61 2.15
C LEU A 88 1.99 -0.66 2.82
N GLY A 89 3.03 -1.30 2.25
CA GLY A 89 4.11 -1.98 2.96
C GLY A 89 3.82 -2.98 4.10
N ASN A 90 2.61 -3.50 4.31
CA ASN A 90 2.34 -4.45 5.39
C ASN A 90 1.63 -5.75 4.98
N ASP A 91 1.12 -5.84 3.75
CA ASP A 91 0.67 -7.09 3.16
C ASP A 91 1.66 -7.56 2.09
N SER A 92 2.27 -8.71 2.33
CA SER A 92 3.24 -9.36 1.44
C SER A 92 2.67 -9.76 0.07
N PHE A 93 1.45 -9.32 -0.28
CA PHE A 93 0.76 -9.61 -1.53
C PHE A 93 0.81 -8.44 -2.54
N LEU A 94 1.22 -7.24 -2.11
CA LEU A 94 1.45 -6.12 -3.01
C LEU A 94 2.92 -6.07 -3.43
N ASN A 95 3.25 -6.77 -4.52
CA ASN A 95 4.53 -6.58 -5.20
C ASN A 95 4.68 -5.09 -5.55
N ALA A 96 5.70 -4.44 -4.98
CA ALA A 96 6.03 -3.06 -5.30
C ALA A 96 6.13 -2.89 -6.83
N PRO A 97 5.45 -1.90 -7.43
CA PRO A 97 5.41 -1.71 -8.88
C PRO A 97 6.79 -1.47 -9.49
N CYS A 98 7.69 -0.83 -8.72
CA CYS A 98 9.07 -0.56 -9.10
C CYS A 98 10.02 -1.21 -8.08
N LEU A 99 10.94 -2.02 -8.58
CA LEU A 99 11.96 -2.73 -7.79
C LEU A 99 13.27 -1.94 -7.77
N ASN A 100 14.24 -2.41 -6.97
CA ASN A 100 15.64 -1.92 -6.98
C ASN A 100 15.76 -0.39 -6.84
N ASP A 101 15.03 0.16 -5.87
CA ASP A 101 14.95 1.59 -5.57
C ASP A 101 14.45 2.46 -6.75
N GLY A 102 13.77 1.85 -7.72
CA GLY A 102 13.08 2.57 -8.78
C GLY A 102 11.96 3.44 -8.24
N GLN A 103 11.87 4.67 -8.75
CA GLN A 103 10.82 5.62 -8.38
C GLN A 103 9.56 5.34 -9.20
N CYS A 104 8.45 5.03 -8.53
CA CYS A 104 7.16 4.92 -9.20
C CYS A 104 6.57 6.29 -9.50
N ILE A 105 6.10 6.47 -10.74
CA ILE A 105 5.46 7.70 -11.22
C ILE A 105 4.11 7.33 -11.80
N SER A 106 3.03 7.85 -11.20
CA SER A 106 1.68 7.67 -11.70
C SER A 106 1.52 8.43 -13.03
N ASP A 107 0.93 7.78 -14.03
CA ASP A 107 0.72 8.36 -15.37
C ASP A 107 -0.61 7.89 -16.01
N ASN A 108 -0.84 8.30 -17.25
CA ASN A 108 -2.03 7.93 -18.02
C ASN A 108 -1.81 6.74 -18.98
N SER A 109 -0.76 5.95 -18.76
CA SER A 109 -0.53 4.73 -19.56
C SER A 109 -1.63 3.70 -19.31
N SER A 110 -1.66 2.63 -20.12
CA SER A 110 -2.58 1.51 -19.90
C SER A 110 -2.41 0.84 -18.53
N MET A 111 -1.25 1.00 -17.91
CA MET A 111 -0.97 0.48 -16.57
C MET A 111 -1.15 1.52 -15.46
N GLY A 112 -1.30 2.80 -15.81
CA GLY A 112 -1.50 3.90 -14.84
C GLY A 112 -0.26 4.29 -14.05
N TYR A 113 0.92 3.73 -14.39
CA TYR A 113 2.21 4.11 -13.84
C TYR A 113 3.36 3.73 -14.78
N HIS A 114 4.52 4.37 -14.57
CA HIS A 114 5.81 3.89 -15.04
C HIS A 114 6.86 4.01 -13.93
N CYS A 115 7.95 3.27 -14.08
CA CYS A 115 9.08 3.33 -13.16
C CYS A 115 10.23 4.15 -13.77
N ASN A 116 10.73 5.11 -13.00
CA ASN A 116 12.04 5.72 -13.27
C ASN A 116 13.11 4.91 -12.54
N CYS A 117 13.87 4.13 -13.31
CA CYS A 117 14.87 3.22 -12.76
C CYS A 117 16.15 3.92 -12.35
N THR A 118 16.83 3.35 -11.36
CA THR A 118 18.20 3.75 -11.04
C THR A 118 19.15 3.35 -12.17
N ILE A 119 20.34 3.95 -12.23
CA ILE A 119 21.30 3.77 -13.34
C ILE A 119 21.78 2.32 -13.54
N TYR A 120 21.52 1.43 -12.57
CA TYR A 120 21.93 0.03 -12.59
C TYR A 120 20.85 -0.92 -13.11
N PHE A 121 19.63 -0.43 -13.32
CA PHE A 121 18.48 -1.27 -13.66
C PHE A 121 17.63 -0.68 -14.78
N THR A 122 16.90 -1.56 -15.47
CA THR A 122 16.00 -1.24 -16.57
C THR A 122 14.80 -2.18 -16.60
N GLY A 123 13.95 -2.04 -17.61
CA GLY A 123 12.69 -2.75 -17.75
C GLY A 123 11.54 -2.04 -17.03
N GLN A 124 10.33 -2.55 -17.25
CA GLN A 124 9.09 -1.89 -16.83
C GLN A 124 8.98 -1.66 -15.31
N ASN A 125 9.53 -2.58 -14.51
CA ASN A 125 9.53 -2.56 -13.06
C ASN A 125 10.95 -2.46 -12.47
N CYS A 126 11.94 -2.05 -13.27
CA CYS A 126 13.35 -1.96 -12.85
C CYS A 126 13.94 -3.29 -12.35
N SER A 127 13.46 -4.42 -12.85
CA SER A 127 13.93 -5.76 -12.46
C SER A 127 15.17 -6.22 -13.22
N ILE A 128 15.49 -5.60 -14.36
CA ILE A 128 16.53 -6.07 -15.27
C ILE A 128 17.83 -5.32 -14.95
N PRO A 129 18.91 -6.00 -14.51
CA PRO A 129 20.19 -5.34 -14.28
C PRO A 129 20.82 -4.91 -15.62
N ILE A 130 21.42 -3.73 -15.63
CA ILE A 130 22.21 -3.23 -16.77
C ILE A 130 23.65 -3.74 -16.62
N PRO A 131 24.28 -4.31 -17.67
CA PRO A 131 25.68 -4.72 -17.62
C PRO A 131 26.61 -3.56 -17.22
N TYR A 132 27.55 -3.79 -16.30
CA TYR A 132 28.41 -2.73 -15.77
C TYR A 132 29.14 -1.92 -16.84
N CYS A 133 29.65 -2.59 -17.88
CA CYS A 133 30.35 -1.93 -19.00
C CYS A 133 29.43 -1.02 -19.82
N ASP A 134 28.11 -1.18 -19.78
CA ASP A 134 27.18 -0.26 -20.45
C ASP A 134 26.95 1.00 -19.59
N ILE A 135 27.09 0.87 -18.27
CA ILE A 135 27.00 1.98 -17.30
C ILE A 135 28.30 2.80 -17.30
N VAL A 136 29.45 2.12 -17.34
CA VAL A 136 30.79 2.73 -17.26
C VAL A 136 31.69 2.21 -18.40
N PRO A 137 31.45 2.61 -19.66
CA PRO A 137 32.11 2.02 -20.83
C PRO A 137 33.63 2.26 -20.91
N PHE A 138 34.12 3.34 -20.30
CA PHE A 138 35.54 3.71 -20.33
C PHE A 138 36.28 3.33 -19.05
N VAL A 139 35.80 2.33 -18.31
CA VAL A 139 36.47 1.88 -17.10
C VAL A 139 37.85 1.30 -17.38
N CYS A 140 38.04 0.63 -18.53
CA CYS A 140 39.31 0.10 -19.00
C CYS A 140 40.11 1.18 -19.75
N GLN A 141 41.28 1.51 -19.23
CA GLN A 141 42.20 2.49 -19.81
C GLN A 141 43.03 1.87 -20.93
N ASN A 142 43.82 2.71 -21.62
CA ASN A 142 44.77 2.29 -22.66
C ASN A 142 44.15 1.37 -23.73
N ASN A 143 42.91 1.69 -24.11
CA ASN A 143 42.13 0.97 -25.12
C ASN A 143 41.89 -0.52 -24.78
N GLY A 144 41.86 -0.86 -23.49
CA GLY A 144 41.42 -2.16 -22.98
C GLY A 144 39.91 -2.38 -23.22
N THR A 145 39.52 -3.65 -23.31
CA THR A 145 38.11 -4.05 -23.52
C THR A 145 37.44 -4.37 -22.20
N CYS A 146 36.31 -3.71 -21.91
CA CYS A 146 35.49 -3.99 -20.74
C CYS A 146 34.61 -5.22 -20.96
N VAL A 147 34.56 -6.11 -19.97
CA VAL A 147 33.69 -7.29 -19.95
C VAL A 147 32.90 -7.29 -18.63
N SER A 148 31.57 -7.18 -18.72
CA SER A 148 30.69 -7.20 -17.55
C SER A 148 30.66 -8.60 -16.93
N LYS A 149 30.70 -8.67 -15.60
CA LYS A 149 30.46 -9.91 -14.85
C LYS A 149 28.96 -10.21 -14.80
N THR A 150 28.62 -11.49 -14.70
CA THR A 150 27.23 -11.97 -14.71
C THR A 150 26.51 -11.88 -13.37
N ASP A 151 27.26 -11.73 -12.28
CA ASP A 151 26.86 -12.17 -10.95
C ASP A 151 26.91 -11.07 -9.87
N ASP A 152 27.78 -10.05 -10.03
CA ASP A 152 28.05 -9.06 -8.96
C ASP A 152 28.03 -7.59 -9.41
N TYR A 153 27.36 -7.25 -10.51
CA TYR A 153 27.41 -5.90 -11.10
C TYR A 153 28.86 -5.41 -11.35
N GLY A 154 29.81 -6.33 -11.48
CA GLY A 154 31.22 -6.03 -11.64
C GLY A 154 31.67 -6.04 -13.09
N PHE A 155 32.96 -5.81 -13.30
CA PHE A 155 33.60 -5.90 -14.61
C PHE A 155 34.98 -6.54 -14.51
N ASN A 156 35.53 -6.92 -15.65
CA ASN A 156 36.94 -7.21 -15.87
C ASN A 156 37.42 -6.43 -17.10
N CYS A 157 38.69 -6.03 -17.10
CA CYS A 157 39.33 -5.46 -18.27
C CYS A 157 40.23 -6.48 -18.96
N THR A 158 40.10 -6.60 -20.28
CA THR A 158 41.07 -7.31 -21.11
C THR A 158 42.05 -6.29 -21.69
N CYS A 159 43.30 -6.36 -21.25
CA CYS A 159 44.33 -5.39 -21.62
C CYS A 159 44.98 -5.74 -22.96
N LEU A 160 45.33 -4.69 -23.71
CA LEU A 160 46.19 -4.83 -24.88
C LEU A 160 47.63 -5.15 -24.45
N ALA A 161 48.45 -5.63 -25.39
CA ALA A 161 49.86 -5.86 -25.15
C ALA A 161 50.54 -4.61 -24.57
N TRP A 162 51.48 -4.83 -23.65
CA TRP A 162 52.23 -3.80 -22.94
C TRP A 162 51.43 -2.98 -21.92
N TYR A 163 50.21 -3.41 -21.57
CA TYR A 163 49.44 -2.86 -20.45
C TYR A 163 48.99 -3.94 -19.46
N GLU A 164 48.87 -3.57 -18.19
CA GLU A 164 48.43 -4.42 -17.08
C GLU A 164 47.69 -3.61 -15.99
N GLY A 165 47.25 -4.28 -14.92
CA GLY A 165 46.39 -3.73 -13.87
C GLY A 165 44.91 -4.02 -14.10
N ASP A 166 44.09 -3.87 -13.06
CA ASP A 166 42.66 -4.21 -13.09
C ASP A 166 41.88 -3.39 -14.12
N ARG A 167 42.39 -2.20 -14.45
CA ARG A 167 41.82 -1.27 -15.42
C ARG A 167 42.76 -1.01 -16.59
N CYS A 168 43.78 -1.82 -16.80
CA CYS A 168 44.80 -1.65 -17.84
C CYS A 168 45.54 -0.30 -17.76
N GLU A 169 45.66 0.26 -16.56
CA GLU A 169 46.20 1.59 -16.30
C GLU A 169 47.73 1.63 -16.22
N LEU A 170 48.38 0.47 -16.05
CA LEU A 170 49.82 0.35 -15.92
C LEU A 170 50.44 -0.12 -17.24
N ALA A 171 51.62 0.38 -17.59
CA ALA A 171 52.42 -0.16 -18.68
C ALA A 171 53.21 -1.38 -18.19
N SER A 172 53.04 -2.55 -18.81
CA SER A 172 53.86 -3.73 -18.50
C SER A 172 55.25 -3.57 -19.10
N LYS A 173 56.27 -3.80 -18.26
CA LYS A 173 57.70 -3.66 -18.62
C LYS A 173 58.23 -4.85 -19.41
#